data_AF-A0A3A9W8J9-F1
#
_entry.id   AF-A0A3A9W8J9-F1
#
_cell.length_a   1.000
_cell.length_b   1.000
_cell.length_c   1.000
_cell.angle_alpha   90.00
_cell.angle_beta   90.00
_cell.angle_gamma   90.00
#
_symmetry.space_group_name_H-M   'P 1'
#
loop_
_entity.id
_entity.type
_entity.pdbx_description
1 polymer ?
#
loop_
_entity_poly.entity_id
_entity_poly.type
_entity_poly.pdbx_seq_one_letter_code
_entity_poly.pdbx_strand_id
1 'polypeptide(L)'
;MPPGEGLPPWGPERDWNIQWDTHAAAAVVAAAGHLTLVTLPATLSAWLTRRDLPRLRRAGAMGHILARQAEARAVDADMTTLGQDHPGLPDDLLNFHYDPVTCAIAAGWLGAETAERHLTTVLRDGVLHFEPDPAPDAECPVTVVTRVDGRAFGPLWLDAVEAAATARGAE
;
A
#
# COMPACT_ATOMS: atom_id res chain seq x y z
N MET A 1 -5.15 3.31 12.25
CA MET A 1 -5.83 4.61 12.08
C MET A 1 -6.95 4.45 11.07
N PRO A 2 -8.07 5.18 11.15
CA PRO A 2 -9.09 5.09 10.13
C PRO A 2 -8.58 5.69 8.79
N PRO A 3 -9.08 5.21 7.64
CA PRO A 3 -8.92 5.89 6.35
C PRO A 3 -9.39 7.35 6.38
N GLY A 4 -8.82 8.17 5.49
CA GLY A 4 -9.22 9.57 5.33
C GLY A 4 -10.64 9.74 4.78
N GLU A 5 -11.18 10.95 4.90
CA GLU A 5 -12.52 11.29 4.39
C GLU A 5 -12.65 10.99 2.89
N GLY A 6 -13.80 10.44 2.49
CA GLY A 6 -14.09 10.09 1.12
C GLY A 6 -13.42 8.80 0.63
N LEU A 7 -12.58 8.15 1.43
CA LEU A 7 -11.98 6.84 1.13
C LEU A 7 -12.85 5.69 1.66
N PRO A 8 -12.68 4.45 1.16
CA PRO A 8 -13.35 3.29 1.72
C PRO A 8 -13.06 3.15 3.21
N PRO A 9 -14.07 2.94 4.09
CA PRO A 9 -13.91 2.88 5.54
C PRO A 9 -13.37 1.52 6.00
N TRP A 10 -12.42 0.96 5.25
CA TRP A 10 -11.86 -0.37 5.48
C TRP A 10 -11.05 -0.40 6.78
N GLY A 11 -11.36 -1.40 7.60
CA GLY A 11 -10.64 -1.69 8.83
C GLY A 11 -9.61 -2.81 8.68
N PRO A 12 -9.07 -3.30 9.81
CA PRO A 12 -8.07 -4.37 9.84
C PRO A 12 -8.50 -5.65 9.14
N GLU A 13 -9.80 -5.93 9.07
CA GLU A 13 -10.38 -7.09 8.37
C GLU A 13 -10.11 -7.10 6.86
N ARG A 14 -9.73 -5.94 6.30
CA ARG A 14 -9.38 -5.78 4.87
C ARG A 14 -7.87 -5.81 4.62
N ASP A 15 -7.04 -5.92 5.66
CA ASP A 15 -5.61 -6.10 5.51
C ASP A 15 -5.28 -7.58 5.28
N TRP A 16 -5.39 -8.01 4.04
CA TRP A 16 -5.27 -9.43 3.68
C TRP A 16 -3.94 -10.06 4.10
N ASN A 17 -2.82 -9.34 4.03
CA ASN A 17 -1.51 -9.89 4.40
C ASN A 17 -1.46 -10.23 5.89
N ILE A 18 -2.06 -9.39 6.73
CA ILE A 18 -2.14 -9.62 8.17
C ILE A 18 -3.17 -10.70 8.51
N GLN A 19 -4.34 -10.66 7.88
CA GLN A 19 -5.44 -11.56 8.24
C GLN A 19 -5.29 -12.97 7.67
N TRP A 20 -4.48 -13.16 6.62
CA TRP A 20 -4.26 -14.48 6.00
C TRP A 20 -3.57 -15.46 6.95
N ASP A 21 -2.58 -14.99 7.70
CA ASP A 21 -1.89 -15.75 8.74
C ASP A 21 -1.61 -14.86 9.95
N THR A 22 -2.61 -14.77 10.83
CA THR A 22 -2.56 -13.93 12.03
C THR A 22 -1.48 -14.38 13.01
N HIS A 23 -1.14 -15.67 13.02
CA HIS A 23 -0.08 -16.18 13.88
C HIS A 23 1.30 -15.74 13.39
N ALA A 24 1.57 -15.87 12.08
CA ALA A 24 2.80 -15.39 11.49
C ALA A 24 2.94 -13.86 11.66
N ALA A 25 1.87 -13.10 11.42
CA ALA A 25 1.87 -11.65 11.60
C ALA A 25 2.22 -11.25 13.05
N ALA A 26 1.59 -11.88 14.04
CA ALA A 26 1.88 -11.63 15.45
C ALA A 26 3.33 -12.00 15.83
N ALA A 27 3.83 -13.14 15.33
CA ALA A 27 5.19 -13.59 15.60
C ALA A 27 6.24 -12.64 15.01
N VAL A 28 6.05 -12.15 13.78
CA VAL A 28 6.96 -11.19 13.15
C VAL A 28 7.03 -9.90 13.96
N VAL A 29 5.87 -9.37 14.37
CA VAL A 29 5.82 -8.09 15.10
C VAL A 29 6.49 -8.20 16.46
N ALA A 30 6.31 -9.33 17.15
CA ALA A 30 6.98 -9.60 18.42
C ALA A 30 8.50 -9.79 18.28
N ALA A 31 9.00 -10.21 17.12
CA ALA A 31 10.40 -10.60 16.92
C ALA A 31 11.24 -9.61 16.09
N ALA A 32 10.63 -8.70 15.33
CA ALA A 32 11.32 -7.90 14.32
C ALA A 32 12.39 -6.95 14.87
N GLY A 33 12.25 -6.49 16.12
CA GLY A 33 13.13 -5.50 16.77
C GLY A 33 13.00 -4.09 16.17
N HIS A 34 13.11 -3.95 14.85
CA HIS A 34 12.82 -2.74 14.10
C HIS A 34 11.88 -3.05 12.94
N LEU A 35 10.68 -2.46 12.98
CA LEU A 35 9.62 -2.72 12.00
C LEU A 35 9.06 -1.41 11.45
N THR A 36 8.96 -1.32 10.13
CA THR A 36 8.14 -0.29 9.47
C THR A 36 6.82 -0.90 9.03
N LEU A 37 5.72 -0.45 9.61
CA LEU A 37 4.36 -0.86 9.25
C LEU A 37 3.77 0.12 8.25
N VAL A 38 3.68 -0.29 6.99
CA VAL A 38 2.98 0.46 5.94
C VAL A 38 1.49 0.12 6.02
N THR A 39 0.69 1.05 6.52
CA THR A 39 -0.71 0.75 6.85
C THR A 39 -1.61 0.78 5.62
N LEU A 40 -2.57 -0.15 5.54
CA LEU A 40 -3.61 -0.15 4.51
C LEU A 40 -4.24 1.25 4.32
N PRO A 41 -4.75 1.94 5.37
CA PRO A 41 -5.28 3.30 5.25
C PRO A 41 -4.34 4.31 4.59
N ALA A 42 -3.04 4.29 4.92
CA ALA A 42 -2.08 5.24 4.36
C ALA A 42 -1.87 5.03 2.85
N THR A 43 -1.93 3.78 2.39
CA THR A 43 -1.74 3.44 0.97
C THR A 43 -2.95 3.75 0.09
N LEU A 44 -4.15 3.97 0.66
CA LEU A 44 -5.36 4.28 -0.11
C LEU A 44 -5.30 5.62 -0.84
N SER A 45 -4.31 6.47 -0.54
CA SER A 45 -4.05 7.70 -1.30
C SER A 45 -3.23 7.48 -2.57
N ALA A 46 -2.60 6.32 -2.73
CA ALA A 46 -1.72 5.99 -3.85
C ALA A 46 -2.39 4.97 -4.77
N TRP A 47 -2.69 5.38 -6.00
CA TRP A 47 -3.46 4.58 -6.94
C TRP A 47 -2.91 4.65 -8.36
N LEU A 48 -3.32 3.65 -9.15
CA LEU A 48 -3.14 3.58 -10.59
C LEU A 48 -4.49 3.84 -11.26
N THR A 49 -4.50 4.68 -12.28
CA THR A 49 -5.72 5.03 -13.04
C THR A 49 -5.63 4.59 -14.50
N ARG A 50 -6.78 4.59 -15.19
CA ARG A 50 -6.83 4.32 -16.63
C ARG A 50 -6.01 5.32 -17.45
N ARG A 51 -5.88 6.57 -16.99
CA ARG A 51 -5.04 7.61 -17.62
C ARG A 51 -3.56 7.25 -17.66
N ASP A 52 -3.10 6.38 -16.76
CA ASP A 52 -1.68 5.98 -16.67
C ASP A 52 -1.33 4.88 -17.69
N LEU A 53 -2.32 4.12 -18.18
CA LEU A 53 -2.10 2.98 -19.06
C LEU A 53 -1.34 3.31 -20.35
N PRO A 54 -1.60 4.41 -21.07
CA PRO A 54 -0.81 4.75 -22.25
C PRO A 54 0.67 4.97 -21.93
N ARG A 55 0.99 5.55 -20.77
CA ARG A 55 2.38 5.73 -20.33
C ARG A 55 3.02 4.41 -19.97
N LEU A 56 2.32 3.60 -19.18
CA LEU A 56 2.78 2.28 -18.77
C LEU A 56 3.06 1.38 -19.98
N ARG A 57 2.18 1.36 -20.99
CA ARG A 57 2.38 0.58 -22.23
C ARG A 57 3.58 1.06 -23.07
N ARG A 58 3.99 2.32 -22.96
CA ARG A 58 5.20 2.82 -23.64
C ARG A 58 6.50 2.34 -22.97
N ALA A 59 6.45 1.87 -21.72
CA ALA A 59 7.59 1.29 -21.02
C ALA A 59 7.93 -0.16 -21.48
N GLY A 60 7.66 -0.49 -22.74
CA GLY A 60 8.01 -1.79 -23.34
C GLY A 60 7.18 -2.97 -22.84
N ALA A 61 7.74 -4.18 -22.97
CA ALA A 61 7.04 -5.44 -22.72
C ALA A 61 6.55 -5.58 -21.26
N MET A 62 7.38 -5.20 -20.28
CA MET A 62 7.01 -5.23 -18.86
C MET A 62 5.86 -4.27 -18.57
N GLY A 63 5.94 -3.04 -19.07
CA GLY A 63 4.85 -2.07 -18.95
C GLY A 63 3.54 -2.56 -19.59
N HIS A 64 3.61 -3.25 -20.72
CA HIS A 64 2.42 -3.85 -21.33
C HIS A 64 1.77 -4.95 -20.45
N ILE A 65 2.59 -5.78 -19.80
CA ILE A 65 2.09 -6.81 -18.87
C ILE A 65 1.47 -6.16 -17.64
N LEU A 66 2.13 -5.16 -17.04
CA LEU A 66 1.61 -4.43 -15.89
C LEU A 66 0.27 -3.74 -16.21
N ALA A 67 0.16 -3.11 -17.39
CA ALA A 67 -1.08 -2.51 -17.86
C ALA A 67 -2.22 -3.54 -17.95
N ARG A 68 -1.96 -4.71 -18.54
CA ARG A 68 -2.94 -5.79 -18.65
C ARG A 68 -3.35 -6.35 -17.29
N GLN A 69 -2.41 -6.52 -16.37
CA GLN A 69 -2.69 -6.99 -15.02
C GLN A 69 -3.53 -5.98 -14.24
N ALA A 70 -3.24 -4.68 -14.37
CA ALA A 70 -4.03 -3.62 -13.76
C ALA A 70 -5.47 -3.60 -14.28
N GLU A 71 -5.67 -3.76 -15.60
CA GLU A 71 -7.01 -3.85 -16.19
C GLU A 71 -7.77 -5.09 -15.70
N ALA A 72 -7.11 -6.25 -15.65
CA ALA A 72 -7.72 -7.47 -15.12
C ALA A 72 -8.10 -7.32 -13.64
N ARG A 73 -7.20 -6.77 -12.83
CA ARG A 73 -7.45 -6.49 -11.40
C ARG A 73 -8.64 -5.55 -11.23
N ALA A 74 -8.75 -4.51 -12.06
CA ALA A 74 -9.84 -3.56 -11.99
C ALA A 74 -11.21 -4.23 -12.21
N VAL A 75 -11.27 -5.22 -13.11
CA VAL A 75 -12.48 -6.03 -13.35
C VAL A 75 -12.75 -6.97 -12.18
N ASP A 76 -11.76 -7.76 -11.76
CA ASP A 76 -11.93 -8.79 -10.74
C ASP A 76 -12.33 -8.23 -9.37
N ALA A 77 -11.90 -7.01 -9.07
CA ALA A 77 -12.17 -6.35 -7.79
C ALA A 77 -13.24 -5.25 -7.85
N ASP A 78 -13.87 -5.06 -9.02
CA ASP A 78 -14.85 -4.00 -9.27
C ASP A 78 -14.35 -2.60 -8.87
N MET A 79 -13.10 -2.29 -9.26
CA MET A 79 -12.42 -1.05 -8.85
C MET A 79 -13.07 0.20 -9.44
N THR A 80 -13.76 0.09 -10.58
CA THR A 80 -14.46 1.22 -11.19
C THR A 80 -15.65 1.65 -10.32
N THR A 81 -16.47 0.69 -9.88
CA THR A 81 -17.59 0.97 -8.96
C THR A 81 -17.06 1.51 -7.64
N LEU A 82 -15.99 0.91 -7.10
CA LEU A 82 -15.34 1.42 -5.89
C LEU A 82 -14.89 2.88 -6.03
N GLY A 83 -14.28 3.26 -7.16
CA GLY A 83 -13.88 4.64 -7.42
C GLY A 83 -15.05 5.62 -7.45
N GLN A 84 -16.17 5.20 -8.04
CA GLN A 84 -17.39 6.02 -8.17
C GLN A 84 -18.15 6.19 -6.84
N ASP A 85 -18.14 5.15 -6.00
CA ASP A 85 -18.84 5.16 -4.70
C ASP A 85 -18.12 6.00 -3.63
N HIS A 86 -16.85 6.35 -3.86
CA HIS A 86 -15.98 6.98 -2.88
C HIS A 86 -15.36 8.27 -3.43
N PRO A 87 -15.82 9.47 -2.99
CA PRO A 87 -15.40 10.75 -3.60
C PRO A 87 -13.92 11.11 -3.39
N GLY A 88 -13.22 10.39 -2.50
CA GLY A 88 -11.77 10.52 -2.32
C GLY A 88 -10.95 9.71 -3.33
N LEU A 89 -11.59 8.95 -4.22
CA LEU A 89 -10.97 8.10 -5.23
C LEU A 89 -11.25 8.61 -6.65
N PRO A 90 -10.41 8.27 -7.64
CA PRO A 90 -10.69 8.57 -9.04
C PRO A 90 -11.75 7.63 -9.64
N ASP A 91 -12.64 8.18 -10.47
CA ASP A 91 -13.67 7.40 -11.20
C ASP A 91 -13.09 6.32 -12.13
N ASP A 92 -11.83 6.48 -12.55
CA ASP A 92 -11.12 5.57 -13.44
C ASP A 92 -10.03 4.74 -12.74
N LEU A 93 -10.24 4.47 -11.45
CA LEU A 93 -9.39 3.63 -10.61
C LEU A 93 -9.18 2.23 -11.21
N LEU A 94 -7.93 1.79 -11.23
CA LEU A 94 -7.55 0.43 -11.62
C LEU A 94 -7.01 -0.39 -10.46
N ASN A 95 -6.23 0.23 -9.57
CA ASN A 95 -5.67 -0.44 -8.41
C ASN A 95 -5.14 0.58 -7.39
N PHE A 96 -4.93 0.12 -6.15
CA PHE A 96 -4.10 0.82 -5.18
C PHE A 96 -2.65 0.31 -5.22
N HIS A 97 -1.70 1.15 -4.83
CA HIS A 97 -0.29 0.81 -4.77
C HIS A 97 0.14 0.39 -3.35
N TYR A 98 -0.35 -0.75 -2.85
CA TYR A 98 0.04 -1.29 -1.55
C TYR A 98 1.55 -1.63 -1.48
N ASP A 99 1.96 -2.63 -2.25
CA ASP A 99 3.34 -3.12 -2.26
C ASP A 99 4.31 -2.12 -2.90
N PRO A 100 3.98 -1.44 -4.01
CA PRO A 100 4.88 -0.46 -4.59
C PRO A 100 5.23 0.70 -3.65
N VAL A 101 4.25 1.19 -2.86
CA VAL A 101 4.52 2.20 -1.82
C VAL A 101 5.44 1.62 -0.76
N THR A 102 5.17 0.40 -0.30
CA THR A 102 6.02 -0.28 0.70
C THR A 102 7.46 -0.39 0.23
N CYS A 103 7.67 -0.82 -1.01
CA CYS A 103 9.00 -0.90 -1.62
C CYS A 103 9.68 0.47 -1.74
N ALA A 104 8.95 1.52 -2.11
CA ALA A 104 9.53 2.85 -2.24
C ALA A 104 9.97 3.42 -0.88
N ILE A 105 9.16 3.22 0.17
CA ILE A 105 9.52 3.62 1.54
C ILE A 105 10.76 2.85 2.00
N ALA A 106 10.81 1.53 1.76
CA ALA A 106 11.99 0.71 2.06
C ALA A 106 13.25 1.17 1.28
N ALA A 107 13.07 1.69 0.06
CA ALA A 107 14.14 2.27 -0.76
C ALA A 107 14.51 3.72 -0.37
N GLY A 108 13.90 4.29 0.67
CA GLY A 108 14.22 5.62 1.19
C GLY A 108 13.43 6.77 0.56
N TRP A 109 12.30 6.51 -0.10
CA TRP A 109 11.43 7.57 -0.61
C TRP A 109 10.80 8.38 0.53
N LEU A 110 10.94 9.70 0.47
CA LEU A 110 10.54 10.62 1.54
C LEU A 110 9.08 11.12 1.46
N GLY A 111 8.30 10.62 0.50
CA GLY A 111 6.90 11.04 0.32
C GLY A 111 5.90 10.36 1.27
N ALA A 112 6.37 9.91 2.43
CA ALA A 112 5.55 9.28 3.46
C ALA A 112 5.76 9.99 4.80
N GLU A 113 4.67 10.19 5.54
CA GLU A 113 4.72 10.60 6.94
C GLU A 113 4.67 9.38 7.83
N THR A 114 5.52 9.37 8.85
CA THR A 114 5.65 8.26 9.79
C THR A 114 5.47 8.75 11.22
N ALA A 115 5.04 7.84 12.08
CA ALA A 115 5.00 8.08 13.50
C ALA A 115 5.43 6.81 14.26
N GLU A 116 6.28 6.99 15.28
CA GLU A 116 6.68 5.88 16.14
C GLU A 116 5.55 5.49 17.08
N ARG A 117 5.28 4.19 17.19
CA ARG A 117 4.26 3.61 18.06
C ARG A 117 4.78 2.33 18.69
N HIS A 118 4.53 2.15 19.98
CA HIS A 118 4.63 0.84 20.59
C HIS A 118 3.31 0.11 20.38
N LEU A 119 3.36 -1.02 19.70
CA LEU A 119 2.18 -1.76 19.28
C LEU A 119 2.23 -3.18 19.82
N THR A 120 1.10 -3.67 20.30
CA THR A 120 0.86 -5.07 20.58
C THR A 120 -0.19 -5.63 19.63
N THR A 121 -0.23 -6.96 19.49
CA THR A 121 -1.22 -7.63 18.66
C THR A 121 -2.33 -8.23 19.51
N VAL A 122 -3.58 -8.00 19.11
CA VAL A 122 -4.77 -8.50 19.81
C VAL A 122 -5.68 -9.17 18.80
N LEU A 123 -5.91 -10.47 18.95
CA LEU A 123 -6.87 -11.20 18.13
C LEU A 123 -8.27 -11.05 18.75
N ARG A 124 -9.19 -10.38 18.06
CA ARG A 124 -10.58 -10.18 18.49
C ARG A 124 -11.53 -10.65 17.39
N ASP A 125 -12.44 -11.55 17.73
CA ASP A 125 -13.44 -12.09 16.80
C ASP A 125 -12.84 -12.62 15.48
N GLY A 126 -11.63 -13.20 15.55
CA GLY A 126 -10.91 -13.74 14.39
C GLY A 126 -10.16 -12.72 13.56
N VAL A 127 -10.16 -11.44 13.93
CA VAL A 127 -9.43 -10.35 13.26
C VAL A 127 -8.25 -9.95 14.14
N LEU A 128 -7.05 -9.92 13.57
CA LEU A 128 -5.86 -9.45 14.26
C LEU A 128 -5.80 -7.92 14.21
N HIS A 129 -5.73 -7.30 15.38
CA HIS A 129 -5.59 -5.86 15.55
C HIS A 129 -4.19 -5.50 16.04
N PHE A 130 -3.71 -4.35 15.58
CA PHE A 130 -2.56 -3.66 16.14
C PHE A 130 -3.05 -2.53 17.05
N GLU A 131 -2.72 -2.62 18.33
CA GLU A 131 -3.20 -1.70 19.36
C GLU A 131 -2.01 -1.08 20.10
N PRO A 132 -2.16 0.14 20.66
CA PRO A 132 -1.13 0.71 21.53
C PRO A 132 -0.79 -0.23 22.68
N ASP A 133 0.50 -0.48 22.90
CA ASP A 133 0.96 -1.28 24.03
C ASP A 133 0.83 -0.48 25.34
N PRO A 134 0.06 -0.94 26.34
CA PRO A 134 -0.08 -0.25 27.62
C PRO A 134 1.17 -0.35 28.52
N ALA A 135 2.09 -1.27 28.24
CA ALA A 135 3.33 -1.46 28.99
C ALA A 135 4.52 -1.60 28.04
N PRO A 136 4.83 -0.54 27.27
CA PRO A 136 5.76 -0.63 26.17
C PRO A 136 7.18 -0.91 26.65
N ASP A 137 7.87 -1.84 25.98
CA ASP A 137 9.32 -1.88 25.99
C ASP A 137 9.84 -0.69 25.16
N ALA A 138 10.57 0.22 25.81
CA ALA A 138 11.07 1.45 25.20
C ALA A 138 12.06 1.19 24.05
N GLU A 139 12.60 -0.03 23.93
CA GLU A 139 13.66 -0.34 22.97
C GLU A 139 13.17 -0.79 21.58
N CYS A 140 11.88 -1.09 21.42
CA CYS A 140 11.34 -1.64 20.15
C CYS A 140 10.09 -0.89 19.62
N PRO A 141 10.19 0.41 19.28
CA PRO A 141 9.08 1.11 18.62
C PRO A 141 8.88 0.61 17.18
N VAL A 142 7.62 0.57 16.73
CA VAL A 142 7.25 0.35 15.33
C VAL A 142 7.15 1.71 14.63
N THR A 143 7.82 1.87 13.50
CA THR A 143 7.62 3.02 12.61
C THR A 143 6.34 2.80 11.80
N VAL A 144 5.27 3.53 12.12
CA VAL A 144 3.99 3.39 11.43
C VAL A 144 3.86 4.45 10.35
N VAL A 145 3.64 4.05 9.10
CA VAL A 145 3.32 4.98 8.02
C VAL A 145 1.88 5.45 8.19
N THR A 146 1.71 6.74 8.44
CA THR A 146 0.41 7.37 8.72
C THR A 146 -0.19 8.05 7.50
N ARG A 147 0.65 8.48 6.54
CA ARG A 147 0.21 9.14 5.32
C ARG A 147 1.20 8.89 4.19
N VAL A 148 0.70 8.80 2.96
CA VAL A 148 1.49 8.75 1.73
C VAL A 148 1.07 9.90 0.82
N ASP A 149 2.02 10.62 0.25
CA ASP A 149 1.78 11.56 -0.84
C ASP A 149 1.54 10.78 -2.14
N GLY A 150 0.31 10.31 -2.30
CA GLY A 150 -0.07 9.53 -3.48
C GLY A 150 -0.03 10.31 -4.78
N ARG A 151 -0.18 11.64 -4.73
CA ARG A 151 -0.05 12.50 -5.92
C ARG A 151 1.38 12.53 -6.43
N ALA A 152 2.36 12.57 -5.52
CA ALA A 152 3.77 12.44 -5.88
C ALA A 152 4.15 10.99 -6.24
N PHE A 153 3.50 9.99 -5.63
CA PHE A 153 3.83 8.58 -5.84
C PHE A 153 3.54 8.09 -7.26
N GLY A 154 2.40 8.46 -7.86
CA GLY A 154 2.02 7.97 -9.20
C GLY A 154 3.09 8.24 -10.27
N PRO A 155 3.55 9.49 -10.46
CA PRO A 155 4.65 9.81 -11.38
C PRO A 155 5.95 9.07 -11.05
N LEU A 156 6.34 9.01 -9.76
CA LEU A 156 7.54 8.30 -9.30
C LEU A 156 7.51 6.83 -9.71
N TRP A 157 6.38 6.15 -9.49
CA TRP A 157 6.25 4.73 -9.82
C TRP A 157 6.33 4.50 -11.33
N LEU A 158 5.70 5.36 -12.12
CA LEU A 158 5.79 5.30 -13.59
C LEU A 158 7.21 5.54 -14.09
N ASP A 159 7.93 6.51 -13.51
CA ASP A 159 9.36 6.77 -13.82
C ASP A 159 10.21 5.53 -13.51
N ALA A 160 9.96 4.85 -12.38
CA ALA A 160 10.69 3.64 -11.99
C ALA A 160 10.44 2.48 -12.96
N VAL A 161 9.20 2.30 -13.45
CA VAL A 161 8.90 1.27 -14.45
C VAL A 161 9.61 1.57 -15.78
N GLU A 162 9.62 2.83 -16.23
CA GLU A 162 10.32 3.26 -17.45
C GLU A 162 11.85 3.04 -17.34
N ALA A 163 12.44 3.37 -16.18
CA ALA A 163 13.85 3.14 -15.91
C ALA A 163 14.21 1.65 -15.93
N ALA A 164 13.40 0.81 -15.29
CA ALA A 164 13.60 -0.65 -15.27
C ALA A 164 13.47 -1.29 -16.65
N ALA A 165 12.60 -0.76 -17.52
CA ALA A 165 12.48 -1.20 -18.91
C ALA A 165 13.72 -0.85 -19.74
N THR A 166 14.33 0.32 -19.49
CA THR A 166 15.51 0.81 -20.20
C THR A 166 16.76 0.03 -19.79
N ALA A 167 16.93 -0.25 -18.49
CA ALA A 167 18.06 -1.01 -17.98
C ALA A 167 18.18 -2.42 -18.59
N ARG A 168 17.04 -3.07 -18.89
CA ARG A 168 17.00 -4.40 -19.53
C ARG A 168 17.18 -4.40 -21.04
N GLY A 169 17.09 -3.24 -21.69
CA GLY A 169 17.34 -3.10 -23.13
C GLY A 169 18.82 -2.83 -23.46
N ALA A 170 19.65 -2.61 -22.44
CA ALA A 170 21.08 -2.35 -22.56
C ALA A 170 21.97 -3.58 -22.28
N GLU A 171 21.36 -4.72 -21.94
CA GLU A 171 21.98 -6.05 -21.83
C GLU A 171 21.72 -6.87 -23.11
#